data_AF-A0A2D9X3F3-F1
#
_entry.id   AF-A0A2D9X3F3-F1
#
_cell.length_a   1.000
_cell.length_b   1.000
_cell.length_c   1.000
_cell.angle_alpha   90.00
_cell.angle_beta   90.00
_cell.angle_gamma   90.00
#
_symmetry.space_group_name_H-M   'P 1'
#
loop_
_entity.id
_entity.type
_entity.pdbx_description
1 polymer ?
#
loop_
_entity_poly.entity_id
_entity_poly.type
_entity_poly.pdbx_seq_one_letter_code
_entity_poly.pdbx_strand_id
1 'polypeptide(L)'
;MFLKICLFLVLAATSVFGEAIFQPQKPGLFIVDDFEDADLSQFPRWWGFDNIDLSVEPNNMKEFAYLGKRSLQLTGLQKNWYVGGCGTYFAIDVADYNSIKLLVRGYGKKSAVLIVELFDDDNNNFEIEPHPDSDDETLADDKFIHTLKVDWTGWKVVIIPFNNFVDANLGIGDDLWNPYQSDSSGGLLQMQLVLLAGDKEVKPRIRIDEIKIYNQGPMPIKRVIDDEDAASDDDDFF
;
A
#
# COMPACT_ATOMS: atom_id res chain seq x y z
N MET A 1 47.71 12.01 36.08
CA MET A 1 46.25 11.90 36.37
C MET A 1 45.50 12.47 35.17
N PHE A 2 45.15 11.63 34.19
CA PHE A 2 44.27 12.00 33.08
C PHE A 2 43.40 10.79 32.75
N LEU A 3 42.13 10.89 33.11
CA LEU A 3 41.10 9.88 32.91
C LEU A 3 40.57 10.04 31.48
N LYS A 4 40.84 9.06 30.61
CA LYS A 4 40.20 8.97 29.29
C LYS A 4 38.81 8.35 29.49
N ILE A 5 37.77 9.15 29.31
CA ILE A 5 36.39 8.67 29.25
C ILE A 5 36.13 8.29 27.78
N CYS A 6 36.01 7.00 27.51
CA CYS A 6 35.46 6.50 26.26
C CYS A 6 33.94 6.63 26.32
N LEU A 7 33.36 7.49 25.50
CA LEU A 7 31.93 7.60 25.30
C LEU A 7 31.51 6.55 24.26
N PHE A 8 30.91 5.45 24.71
CA PHE A 8 30.22 4.51 23.82
C PHE A 8 28.83 5.09 23.52
N LEU A 9 28.65 5.59 22.30
CA LEU A 9 27.33 5.88 21.73
C LEU A 9 26.73 4.55 21.31
N VAL A 10 25.82 4.01 22.14
CA VAL A 10 24.93 2.92 21.74
C VAL A 10 23.80 3.56 20.96
N LEU A 11 23.86 3.47 19.62
CA LEU A 11 22.71 3.70 18.76
C LEU A 11 21.72 2.58 19.05
N ALA A 12 20.69 2.88 19.85
CA ALA A 12 19.54 2.01 19.99
C ALA A 12 18.76 2.08 18.66
N ALA A 13 18.91 1.07 17.81
CA ALA A 13 17.96 0.81 16.75
C ALA A 13 16.61 0.56 17.42
N THR A 14 15.63 1.42 17.18
CA THR A 14 14.27 1.21 17.66
C THR A 14 13.62 0.18 16.74
N SER A 15 13.61 -1.09 17.14
CA SER A 15 12.76 -2.10 16.52
C SER A 15 11.30 -1.65 16.59
N VAL A 16 10.63 -1.60 15.45
CA VAL A 16 9.20 -1.26 15.34
C VAL A 16 8.44 -2.59 15.31
N PHE A 17 7.86 -2.97 16.43
CA PHE A 17 7.02 -4.18 16.52
C PHE A 17 5.66 -3.94 15.86
N GLY A 18 5.11 -4.95 15.19
CA GLY A 18 3.75 -4.92 14.63
C GLY A 18 2.69 -4.60 15.69
N GLU A 19 1.80 -3.66 15.39
CA GLU A 19 0.77 -3.18 16.33
C GLU A 19 -0.46 -4.12 16.38
N ALA A 20 -1.13 -4.16 17.54
CA ALA A 20 -2.34 -4.95 17.72
C ALA A 20 -3.52 -4.36 16.94
N ILE A 21 -4.18 -5.21 16.14
CA ILE A 21 -5.31 -4.87 15.27
C ILE A 21 -6.53 -4.40 16.09
N PHE A 22 -6.99 -3.16 15.89
CA PHE A 22 -8.02 -2.53 16.74
C PHE A 22 -9.48 -2.80 16.35
N GLN A 23 -9.75 -3.45 15.22
CA GLN A 23 -11.12 -3.71 14.81
C GLN A 23 -11.48 -5.19 14.93
N PRO A 24 -12.71 -5.54 15.38
CA PRO A 24 -13.18 -6.92 15.36
C PRO A 24 -13.18 -7.42 13.92
N GLN A 25 -12.19 -8.26 13.61
CA GLN A 25 -12.03 -8.87 12.30
C GLN A 25 -13.09 -9.93 12.11
N LYS A 26 -13.82 -9.86 10.99
CA LYS A 26 -14.75 -10.94 10.63
C LYS A 26 -13.93 -12.10 10.07
N PRO A 27 -14.29 -13.36 10.34
CA PRO A 27 -13.63 -14.50 9.70
C PRO A 27 -13.59 -14.33 8.17
N GLY A 28 -12.43 -14.53 7.55
CA GLY A 28 -12.24 -14.35 6.11
C GLY A 28 -12.17 -12.89 5.63
N LEU A 29 -12.03 -11.93 6.54
CA LEU A 29 -11.86 -10.52 6.25
C LEU A 29 -10.87 -9.89 7.24
N PHE A 30 -9.83 -9.28 6.70
CA PHE A 30 -8.96 -8.39 7.43
C PHE A 30 -9.22 -6.94 7.01
N ILE A 31 -9.65 -6.10 7.95
CA ILE A 31 -9.77 -4.66 7.80
C ILE A 31 -8.42 -4.07 8.17
N VAL A 32 -7.74 -3.50 7.17
CA VAL A 32 -6.52 -2.73 7.39
C VAL A 32 -6.91 -1.42 8.06
N ASP A 33 -7.84 -0.68 7.46
CA ASP A 33 -8.37 0.56 8.05
C ASP A 33 -9.69 0.99 7.39
N ASP A 34 -10.60 1.56 8.17
CA ASP A 34 -11.84 2.23 7.73
C ASP A 34 -11.87 3.73 8.08
N PHE A 35 -10.82 4.25 8.74
CA PHE A 35 -10.59 5.64 9.10
C PHE A 35 -11.66 6.29 9.99
N GLU A 36 -12.52 5.49 10.62
CA GLU A 36 -13.68 6.00 11.37
C GLU A 36 -13.30 6.71 12.67
N ASP A 37 -12.12 6.42 13.22
CA ASP A 37 -11.57 7.06 14.42
C ASP A 37 -10.95 8.45 14.16
N ALA A 38 -10.68 8.78 12.89
CA ALA A 38 -10.01 9.99 12.46
C ALA A 38 -8.59 10.19 13.01
N ASP A 39 -7.89 9.11 13.35
CA ASP A 39 -6.56 9.16 13.94
C ASP A 39 -5.57 8.31 13.15
N LEU A 40 -4.61 8.95 12.50
CA LEU A 40 -3.56 8.26 11.75
C LEU A 40 -2.38 7.84 12.64
N SER A 41 -2.36 8.21 13.91
CA SER A 41 -1.21 7.96 14.78
C SER A 41 -1.24 6.61 15.49
N GLN A 42 -2.38 5.91 15.45
CA GLN A 42 -2.61 4.64 16.14
C GLN A 42 -3.75 3.88 15.46
N PHE A 43 -3.70 2.55 15.52
CA PHE A 43 -4.85 1.66 15.26
C PHE A 43 -5.50 1.62 13.84
N PRO A 44 -4.72 1.46 12.76
CA PRO A 44 -3.26 1.34 12.72
C PRO A 44 -2.58 2.70 12.55
N ARG A 45 -1.33 2.78 12.96
CA ARG A 45 -0.52 3.96 12.66
C ARG A 45 -0.19 4.04 11.17
N TRP A 46 -0.62 5.12 10.53
CA TRP A 46 -0.18 5.55 9.21
C TRP A 46 0.92 6.61 9.32
N TRP A 47 2.06 6.32 8.71
CA TRP A 47 3.15 7.28 8.58
C TRP A 47 3.23 7.78 7.14
N GLY A 48 3.52 9.07 6.96
CA GLY A 48 3.73 9.67 5.65
C GLY A 48 5.21 9.93 5.38
N PHE A 49 5.59 9.96 4.10
CA PHE A 49 6.94 10.26 3.65
C PHE A 49 6.95 11.21 2.46
N ASP A 50 8.10 11.88 2.27
CA ASP A 50 8.33 12.92 1.27
C ASP A 50 7.36 14.09 1.30
N ASN A 51 6.75 14.46 0.16
CA ASN A 51 5.90 15.65 0.03
C ASN A 51 4.41 15.32 0.16
N ILE A 52 4.07 14.16 0.72
CA ILE A 52 2.67 13.77 0.93
C ILE A 52 2.05 14.62 2.06
N ASP A 53 0.82 15.06 1.82
CA ASP A 53 -0.09 15.62 2.81
C ASP A 53 -1.17 14.57 3.09
N LEU A 54 -1.21 14.03 4.32
CA LEU A 54 -2.24 13.09 4.77
C LEU A 54 -3.27 13.79 5.64
N SER A 55 -4.55 13.53 5.40
CA SER A 55 -5.63 13.96 6.29
C SER A 55 -6.80 12.98 6.27
N VAL A 56 -7.45 12.76 7.42
CA VAL A 56 -8.72 12.04 7.47
C VAL A 56 -9.87 13.04 7.32
N GLU A 57 -10.69 12.83 6.30
CA GLU A 57 -11.70 13.76 5.85
C GLU A 57 -13.10 13.19 6.02
N PRO A 58 -14.11 14.01 6.38
CA PRO A 58 -15.49 13.55 6.38
C PRO A 58 -15.99 13.25 4.96
N ASN A 59 -16.81 12.21 4.87
CA ASN A 59 -17.44 11.76 3.64
C ASN A 59 -18.89 12.26 3.53
N ASN A 60 -19.34 12.45 2.29
CA ASN A 60 -20.77 12.56 1.99
C ASN A 60 -21.32 11.15 1.71
N MET A 61 -21.92 10.54 2.72
CA MET A 61 -22.50 9.18 2.65
C MET A 61 -23.53 8.97 1.53
N LYS A 62 -24.08 10.05 0.96
CA LYS A 62 -25.02 9.98 -0.17
C LYS A 62 -24.31 9.81 -1.52
N GLU A 63 -23.01 10.02 -1.58
CA GLU A 63 -22.20 9.93 -2.80
C GLU A 63 -22.01 8.47 -3.24
N PHE A 64 -21.90 7.53 -2.28
CA PHE A 64 -21.63 6.13 -2.58
C PHE A 64 -22.10 5.19 -1.46
N ALA A 65 -22.70 4.05 -1.82
CA ALA A 65 -23.42 3.19 -0.88
C ALA A 65 -22.55 2.43 0.14
N TYR A 66 -21.26 2.27 -0.15
CA TYR A 66 -20.33 1.49 0.68
C TYR A 66 -19.37 2.36 1.50
N LEU A 67 -19.54 3.68 1.42
CA LEU A 67 -18.62 4.64 2.01
C LEU A 67 -18.79 4.67 3.54
N GLY A 68 -17.69 4.78 4.28
CA GLY A 68 -17.68 5.11 5.70
C GLY A 68 -17.91 6.61 5.92
N LYS A 69 -18.05 7.05 7.17
CA LYS A 69 -18.19 8.47 7.51
C LYS A 69 -16.93 9.25 7.21
N ARG A 70 -15.78 8.59 7.14
CA ARG A 70 -14.47 9.20 6.96
C ARG A 70 -13.64 8.46 5.92
N SER A 71 -12.64 9.14 5.38
CA SER A 71 -11.70 8.54 4.43
C SER A 71 -10.34 9.22 4.54
N LEU A 72 -9.29 8.49 4.22
CA LEU A 72 -7.94 9.04 4.10
C LEU A 72 -7.83 9.83 2.79
N GLN A 73 -7.31 11.05 2.86
CA GLN A 73 -6.94 11.85 1.71
C GLN A 73 -5.43 11.81 1.50
N LEU A 74 -5.04 11.54 0.26
CA LEU A 74 -3.66 11.63 -0.20
C LEU A 74 -3.58 12.77 -1.22
N THR A 75 -2.73 13.74 -0.94
CA THR A 75 -2.41 14.84 -1.85
C THR A 75 -0.99 15.33 -1.55
N GLY A 76 -0.44 16.23 -2.35
CA GLY A 76 0.89 16.78 -2.09
C GLY A 76 1.44 17.48 -3.32
N LEU A 77 2.52 18.23 -3.16
CA LEU A 77 3.20 18.85 -4.31
C LEU A 77 4.10 17.82 -4.99
N GLN A 78 3.87 17.58 -6.28
CA GLN A 78 4.68 16.66 -7.07
C GLN A 78 6.04 17.27 -7.45
N LYS A 79 7.08 16.43 -7.39
CA LYS A 79 8.38 16.65 -8.03
C LYS A 79 8.43 15.77 -9.29
N ASN A 80 8.32 16.40 -10.47
CA ASN A 80 8.00 15.73 -11.73
C ASN A 80 6.62 15.05 -11.69
N TRP A 81 6.60 13.77 -11.33
CA TRP A 81 5.38 12.97 -11.15
C TRP A 81 5.24 12.48 -9.72
N TYR A 82 6.35 12.31 -9.01
CA TYR A 82 6.38 11.71 -7.68
C TYR A 82 5.96 12.71 -6.61
N VAL A 83 5.11 12.30 -5.68
CA VAL A 83 4.70 13.11 -4.54
C VAL A 83 5.36 12.62 -3.26
N GLY A 84 5.21 11.32 -3.00
CA GLY A 84 5.49 10.66 -1.73
C GLY A 84 4.47 9.55 -1.51
N GLY A 85 4.36 9.06 -0.30
CA GLY A 85 3.37 8.04 0.04
C GLY A 85 3.11 7.94 1.53
N CYS A 86 2.30 6.97 1.90
CA CYS A 86 2.09 6.61 3.29
C CYS A 86 2.12 5.10 3.48
N GLY A 87 2.53 4.66 4.65
CA GLY A 87 2.61 3.25 5.00
C GLY A 87 1.97 2.95 6.33
N THR A 88 1.65 1.67 6.52
CA THR A 88 1.21 1.10 7.78
C THR A 88 1.85 -0.27 7.96
N TYR A 89 2.11 -0.64 9.20
CA TYR A 89 2.62 -1.95 9.58
C TYR A 89 1.48 -2.83 10.09
N PHE A 90 1.59 -4.12 9.82
CA PHE A 90 0.79 -5.17 10.44
C PHE A 90 1.58 -6.48 10.35
N ALA A 91 1.05 -7.60 10.82
CA ALA A 91 1.68 -8.91 10.66
C ALA A 91 0.57 -9.94 10.56
N ILE A 92 0.20 -10.30 9.33
CA ILE A 92 -0.95 -11.16 9.08
C ILE A 92 -0.57 -12.34 8.19
N ASP A 93 -1.18 -13.48 8.47
CA ASP A 93 -1.22 -14.60 7.55
C ASP A 93 -2.24 -14.31 6.43
N VAL A 94 -1.81 -14.37 5.17
CA VAL A 94 -2.72 -14.20 4.03
C VAL A 94 -3.12 -15.49 3.31
N ALA A 95 -2.84 -16.67 3.86
CA ALA A 95 -3.15 -17.96 3.25
C ALA A 95 -4.62 -18.12 2.81
N ASP A 96 -5.55 -17.53 3.57
CA ASP A 96 -6.99 -17.60 3.30
C ASP A 96 -7.52 -16.42 2.45
N TYR A 97 -6.67 -15.45 2.10
CA TYR A 97 -7.02 -14.28 1.32
C TYR A 97 -6.44 -14.35 -0.09
N ASN A 98 -6.99 -13.55 -1.00
CA ASN A 98 -6.46 -13.49 -2.36
C ASN A 98 -6.56 -12.12 -3.02
N SER A 99 -7.03 -11.10 -2.28
CA SER A 99 -7.33 -9.78 -2.83
C SER A 99 -7.29 -8.69 -1.78
N ILE A 100 -6.97 -7.48 -2.25
CA ILE A 100 -7.23 -6.22 -1.53
C ILE A 100 -8.49 -5.58 -2.12
N LYS A 101 -9.32 -4.99 -1.27
CA LYS A 101 -10.41 -4.09 -1.63
C LYS A 101 -10.13 -2.70 -1.07
N LEU A 102 -10.35 -1.70 -1.91
CA LEU A 102 -10.27 -0.28 -1.59
C LEU A 102 -11.53 0.41 -2.14
N LEU A 103 -12.01 1.44 -1.45
CA LEU A 103 -12.85 2.46 -2.07
C LEU A 103 -11.96 3.63 -2.46
N VAL A 104 -11.94 4.00 -3.73
CA VAL A 104 -11.04 5.06 -4.23
C VAL A 104 -11.84 6.15 -4.92
N ARG A 105 -11.68 7.39 -4.42
CA ARG A 105 -12.27 8.60 -4.99
C ARG A 105 -11.30 9.28 -5.95
N GLY A 106 -11.70 9.38 -7.20
CA GLY A 106 -11.06 10.24 -8.19
C GLY A 106 -11.75 11.60 -8.32
N TYR A 107 -11.01 12.57 -8.85
CA TYR A 107 -11.41 13.96 -9.10
C TYR A 107 -11.39 14.33 -10.59
N GLY A 108 -11.31 13.33 -11.49
CA GLY A 108 -11.29 13.48 -12.94
C GLY A 108 -10.12 12.77 -13.63
N LYS A 109 -9.98 12.99 -14.94
CA LYS A 109 -8.97 12.31 -15.80
C LYS A 109 -7.52 12.50 -15.38
N LYS A 110 -7.23 13.52 -14.57
CA LYS A 110 -5.88 13.92 -14.14
C LYS A 110 -5.67 13.74 -12.63
N SER A 111 -6.44 12.87 -11.96
CA SER A 111 -6.43 12.84 -10.48
C SER A 111 -5.10 12.37 -9.92
N ALA A 112 -4.70 11.14 -10.22
CA ALA A 112 -3.45 10.55 -9.73
C ALA A 112 -3.18 9.19 -10.39
N VAL A 113 -1.98 8.67 -10.11
CA VAL A 113 -1.69 7.24 -10.14
C VAL A 113 -1.36 6.82 -8.71
N LEU A 114 -1.94 5.73 -8.24
CA LEU A 114 -1.69 5.13 -6.93
C LEU A 114 -0.90 3.83 -7.14
N ILE A 115 0.26 3.70 -6.50
CA ILE A 115 0.96 2.43 -6.41
C ILE A 115 0.67 1.86 -5.03
N VAL A 116 0.24 0.60 -4.99
CA VAL A 116 0.06 -0.17 -3.76
C VAL A 116 1.24 -1.10 -3.65
N GLU A 117 1.95 -1.04 -2.53
CA GLU A 117 3.13 -1.87 -2.25
C GLU A 117 2.84 -2.74 -1.04
N LEU A 118 3.26 -4.00 -1.12
CA LEU A 118 3.08 -5.04 -0.11
C LEU A 118 4.43 -5.71 0.15
N PHE A 119 4.72 -5.97 1.41
CA PHE A 119 5.99 -6.55 1.82
C PHE A 119 5.72 -7.75 2.72
N ASP A 120 6.37 -8.87 2.43
CA ASP A 120 6.33 -10.09 3.24
C ASP A 120 7.54 -10.19 4.16
N ASP A 121 7.76 -11.37 4.74
CA ASP A 121 8.83 -11.66 5.69
C ASP A 121 9.55 -12.94 5.26
N ASP A 122 10.68 -12.75 4.57
CA ASP A 122 11.48 -13.84 4.02
C ASP A 122 12.66 -14.24 4.91
N ASN A 123 12.93 -13.45 5.97
CA ASN A 123 14.05 -13.71 6.88
C ASN A 123 13.63 -14.05 8.32
N ASN A 124 12.32 -14.15 8.58
CA ASN A 124 11.67 -14.62 9.80
C ASN A 124 11.93 -13.71 11.01
N ASN A 125 11.93 -12.39 10.82
CA ASN A 125 12.27 -11.44 11.88
C ASN A 125 11.09 -10.52 12.28
N PHE A 126 9.96 -10.53 11.56
CA PHE A 126 8.82 -9.63 11.74
C PHE A 126 9.13 -8.13 11.55
N GLU A 127 10.21 -7.80 10.85
CA GLU A 127 10.74 -6.44 10.67
C GLU A 127 11.11 -6.20 9.21
N ILE A 128 10.67 -5.06 8.64
CA ILE A 128 11.18 -4.61 7.34
C ILE A 128 12.54 -3.93 7.53
N GLU A 129 13.58 -4.54 6.98
CA GLU A 129 14.95 -4.02 7.07
C GLU A 129 15.31 -3.22 5.81
N PRO A 130 15.78 -1.96 5.93
CA PRO A 130 16.22 -1.20 4.76
C PRO A 130 17.56 -1.71 4.22
N HIS A 131 17.71 -1.71 2.89
CA HIS A 131 18.97 -2.08 2.25
C HIS A 131 20.06 -1.02 2.55
N PRO A 132 21.28 -1.40 2.98
CA PRO A 132 22.31 -0.45 3.40
C PRO A 132 22.83 0.46 2.27
N ASP A 133 22.71 0.00 1.03
CA ASP A 133 23.22 0.69 -0.16
C ASP A 133 22.13 1.23 -1.09
N SER A 134 20.84 1.03 -0.76
CA SER A 134 19.71 1.45 -1.61
C SER A 134 18.51 1.86 -0.76
N ASP A 135 18.24 3.17 -0.71
CA ASP A 135 17.20 3.74 0.17
C ASP A 135 15.77 3.27 -0.18
N ASP A 136 15.56 2.80 -1.41
CA ASP A 136 14.25 2.35 -1.92
C ASP A 136 14.06 0.82 -1.84
N GLU A 137 15.07 0.08 -1.38
CA GLU A 137 15.03 -1.39 -1.33
C GLU A 137 15.05 -1.93 0.11
N THR A 138 14.51 -3.13 0.25
CA THR A 138 14.62 -3.95 1.45
C THR A 138 15.93 -4.74 1.46
N LEU A 139 16.41 -5.11 2.63
CA LEU A 139 17.60 -5.94 2.80
C LEU A 139 17.33 -7.39 2.42
N ALA A 140 16.13 -7.90 2.74
CA ALA A 140 15.84 -9.32 2.67
C ALA A 140 14.39 -9.67 2.28
N ASP A 141 13.44 -8.75 2.34
CA ASP A 141 12.01 -9.06 2.12
C ASP A 141 11.55 -8.71 0.71
N ASP A 142 10.63 -9.46 0.13
CA ASP A 142 10.07 -9.12 -1.18
C ASP A 142 9.16 -7.88 -1.09
N LYS A 143 9.12 -7.12 -2.20
CA LYS A 143 8.28 -5.94 -2.38
C LYS A 143 7.42 -6.12 -3.61
N PHE A 144 6.15 -6.40 -3.39
CA PHE A 144 5.16 -6.60 -4.43
C PHE A 144 4.38 -5.33 -4.72
N ILE A 145 4.30 -4.91 -5.99
CA ILE A 145 3.64 -3.67 -6.40
C ILE A 145 2.48 -3.88 -7.35
N HIS A 146 1.45 -3.03 -7.23
CA HIS A 146 0.40 -2.88 -8.22
C HIS A 146 0.14 -1.39 -8.51
N THR A 147 0.08 -1.04 -9.80
CA THR A 147 -0.17 0.35 -10.24
C THR A 147 -1.62 0.54 -10.65
N LEU A 148 -2.33 1.44 -9.97
CA LEU A 148 -3.70 1.84 -10.25
C LEU A 148 -3.75 3.28 -10.78
N LYS A 149 -4.11 3.46 -12.04
CA LYS A 149 -4.43 4.79 -12.58
C LYS A 149 -5.80 5.24 -12.08
N VAL A 150 -5.88 6.43 -11.47
CA VAL A 150 -7.13 7.03 -10.97
C VAL A 150 -7.52 8.20 -11.88
N ASP A 151 -8.25 7.91 -12.96
CA ASP A 151 -8.65 8.87 -13.99
C ASP A 151 -10.18 9.07 -14.10
N TRP A 152 -10.91 8.70 -13.04
CA TRP A 152 -12.35 8.88 -12.93
C TRP A 152 -12.72 10.01 -11.95
N THR A 153 -14.01 10.36 -11.95
CA THR A 153 -14.62 11.25 -10.96
C THR A 153 -15.52 10.45 -10.03
N GLY A 154 -15.46 10.73 -8.73
CA GLY A 154 -16.28 10.08 -7.71
C GLY A 154 -15.65 8.77 -7.21
N TRP A 155 -16.43 8.00 -6.44
CA TRP A 155 -15.99 6.77 -5.80
C TRP A 155 -16.13 5.54 -6.70
N LYS A 156 -15.16 4.65 -6.62
CA LYS A 156 -15.23 3.29 -7.16
C LYS A 156 -14.79 2.28 -6.11
N VAL A 157 -15.38 1.09 -6.17
CA VAL A 157 -14.81 -0.10 -5.55
C VAL A 157 -13.68 -0.58 -6.44
N VAL A 158 -12.48 -0.70 -5.89
CA VAL A 158 -11.31 -1.29 -6.55
C VAL A 158 -10.99 -2.57 -5.80
N ILE A 159 -10.93 -3.68 -6.53
CA ILE A 159 -10.50 -4.98 -6.01
C ILE A 159 -9.24 -5.36 -6.78
N ILE A 160 -8.15 -5.56 -6.06
CA ILE A 160 -6.84 -5.90 -6.60
C ILE A 160 -6.54 -7.34 -6.17
N PRO A 161 -6.72 -8.33 -7.05
CA PRO A 161 -6.29 -9.69 -6.79
C PRO A 161 -4.77 -9.75 -6.59
N PHE A 162 -4.27 -10.60 -5.68
CA PHE A 162 -2.83 -10.73 -5.41
C PHE A 162 -2.01 -11.13 -6.65
N ASN A 163 -2.58 -11.90 -7.59
CA ASN A 163 -1.90 -12.26 -8.85
C ASN A 163 -1.72 -11.10 -9.84
N ASN A 164 -2.21 -9.90 -9.52
CA ASN A 164 -1.96 -8.68 -10.26
C ASN A 164 -0.78 -7.87 -9.70
N PHE A 165 -0.22 -8.27 -8.56
CA PHE A 165 1.00 -7.71 -8.05
C PHE A 165 2.19 -8.34 -8.78
N VAL A 166 3.25 -7.55 -8.93
CA VAL A 166 4.53 -7.98 -9.49
C VAL A 166 5.61 -7.67 -8.48
N ASP A 167 6.59 -8.55 -8.38
CA ASP A 167 7.80 -8.30 -7.63
C ASP A 167 8.55 -7.09 -8.24
N ALA A 168 8.87 -6.11 -7.39
CA ALA A 168 9.56 -4.89 -7.74
C ALA A 168 11.06 -4.90 -7.42
N ASN A 169 11.56 -5.88 -6.67
CA ASN A 169 12.92 -5.94 -6.15
C ASN A 169 13.60 -7.29 -6.42
N LEU A 170 13.36 -7.83 -7.63
CA LEU A 170 13.93 -9.09 -8.13
C LEU A 170 15.36 -9.38 -7.66
N GLY A 171 15.53 -10.55 -7.03
CA GLY A 171 16.79 -11.06 -6.47
C GLY A 171 17.05 -10.66 -5.02
N ILE A 172 16.14 -9.92 -4.38
CA ILE A 172 16.00 -9.80 -2.93
C ILE A 172 14.92 -10.81 -2.50
N GLY A 173 14.95 -11.29 -1.25
CA GLY A 173 13.98 -12.28 -0.77
C GLY A 173 14.02 -13.61 -1.50
N ASP A 174 12.86 -14.23 -1.69
CA ASP A 174 12.71 -15.47 -2.45
C ASP A 174 11.99 -15.31 -3.80
N ASP A 175 11.60 -14.09 -4.18
CA ASP A 175 10.85 -13.70 -5.38
C ASP A 175 9.46 -14.39 -5.50
N LEU A 176 8.90 -14.91 -4.41
CA LEU A 176 7.62 -15.63 -4.40
C LEU A 176 6.61 -14.93 -3.51
N TRP A 177 5.40 -14.73 -4.05
CA TRP A 177 4.26 -14.35 -3.21
C TRP A 177 3.91 -15.49 -2.24
N ASN A 178 4.50 -15.46 -1.06
CA ASN A 178 4.36 -16.44 0.00
C ASN A 178 4.03 -15.87 1.42
N PRO A 179 3.36 -14.71 1.63
CA PRO A 179 3.19 -14.05 2.95
C PRO A 179 2.32 -14.82 3.97
N TYR A 180 2.76 -16.00 4.33
CA TYR A 180 2.09 -16.95 5.20
C TYR A 180 2.82 -16.96 6.55
N GLN A 181 2.07 -17.04 7.65
CA GLN A 181 2.68 -17.19 8.97
C GLN A 181 3.03 -18.66 9.23
N SER A 182 3.81 -19.25 8.32
CA SER A 182 4.40 -20.57 8.47
C SER A 182 5.77 -20.47 9.16
N ASP A 183 6.08 -21.44 10.01
CA ASP A 183 7.31 -21.51 10.80
C ASP A 183 7.53 -20.28 11.69
N SER A 184 8.42 -19.37 11.29
CA SER A 184 8.78 -18.16 12.04
C SER A 184 8.58 -16.86 11.24
N SER A 185 7.94 -16.94 10.08
CA SER A 185 7.62 -15.76 9.27
C SER A 185 6.45 -14.99 9.88
N GLY A 186 6.55 -13.65 9.86
CA GLY A 186 5.48 -12.73 10.21
C GLY A 186 4.38 -12.59 9.17
N GLY A 187 4.54 -13.23 7.99
CA GLY A 187 3.60 -13.16 6.88
C GLY A 187 3.66 -11.81 6.17
N LEU A 188 2.51 -11.22 5.85
CA LEU A 188 2.47 -9.88 5.26
C LEU A 188 2.70 -8.81 6.35
N LEU A 189 3.80 -8.06 6.22
CA LEU A 189 4.29 -7.13 7.24
C LEU A 189 3.88 -5.67 7.03
N GLN A 190 3.75 -5.24 5.77
CA GLN A 190 3.59 -3.83 5.47
C GLN A 190 2.73 -3.60 4.24
N MET A 191 1.97 -2.50 4.26
CA MET A 191 1.38 -1.90 3.08
C MET A 191 1.85 -0.46 2.95
N GLN A 192 2.20 -0.07 1.73
CA GLN A 192 2.39 1.33 1.36
C GLN A 192 1.48 1.75 0.21
N LEU A 193 1.16 3.05 0.20
CA LEU A 193 0.37 3.74 -0.79
C LEU A 193 1.18 4.91 -1.32
N VAL A 194 1.77 4.75 -2.50
CA VAL A 194 2.59 5.79 -3.14
C VAL A 194 1.75 6.57 -4.14
N LEU A 195 1.79 7.89 -4.03
CA LEU A 195 1.03 8.80 -4.87
C LEU A 195 1.92 9.41 -5.94
N LEU A 196 1.51 9.24 -7.20
CA LEU A 196 2.03 9.98 -8.34
C LEU A 196 0.96 10.92 -8.92
N ALA A 197 1.42 12.01 -9.52
CA ALA A 197 0.58 12.91 -10.27
C ALA A 197 0.02 12.24 -11.54
N GLY A 198 -1.27 12.45 -11.81
CA GLY A 198 -1.86 12.05 -13.10
C GLY A 198 -1.53 13.03 -14.22
N ASP A 199 -1.07 14.23 -13.86
CA ASP A 199 -0.65 15.31 -14.76
C ASP A 199 0.37 16.19 -14.03
N LYS A 200 1.44 16.61 -14.72
CA LYS A 200 2.54 17.38 -14.11
C LYS A 200 2.13 18.75 -13.58
N GLU A 201 1.04 19.32 -14.06
CA GLU A 201 0.60 20.68 -13.72
C GLU A 201 -0.54 20.69 -12.68
N VAL A 202 -1.16 19.55 -12.42
CA VAL A 202 -2.30 19.43 -11.50
C VAL A 202 -1.84 18.79 -10.20
N LYS A 203 -2.06 19.45 -9.06
CA LYS A 203 -1.79 18.87 -7.74
C LYS A 203 -2.61 17.58 -7.59
N PRO A 204 -1.99 16.39 -7.45
CA PRO A 204 -2.74 15.16 -7.35
C PRO A 204 -3.55 15.09 -6.07
N ARG A 205 -4.71 14.44 -6.16
CA ARG A 205 -5.60 14.24 -5.04
C ARG A 205 -6.44 13.01 -5.27
N ILE A 206 -6.45 12.12 -4.27
CA ILE A 206 -7.39 11.01 -4.16
C ILE A 206 -7.90 10.90 -2.73
N ARG A 207 -8.97 10.14 -2.54
CA ARG A 207 -9.35 9.64 -1.21
C ARG A 207 -9.50 8.13 -1.24
N ILE A 208 -9.14 7.49 -0.14
CA ILE A 208 -9.20 6.05 0.03
C ILE A 208 -9.99 5.75 1.30
N ASP A 209 -10.86 4.76 1.22
CA ASP A 209 -11.70 4.31 2.33
C ASP A 209 -11.83 2.78 2.32
N GLU A 210 -12.18 2.19 3.45
CA GLU A 210 -12.53 0.78 3.62
C GLU A 210 -11.47 -0.18 3.04
N ILE A 211 -10.21 -0.04 3.48
CA ILE A 211 -9.07 -0.86 3.06
C ILE A 211 -9.19 -2.24 3.70
N LYS A 212 -9.31 -3.26 2.87
CA LYS A 212 -9.59 -4.64 3.31
C LYS A 212 -8.77 -5.65 2.54
N ILE A 213 -8.31 -6.69 3.21
CA ILE A 213 -7.78 -7.91 2.62
C ILE A 213 -8.80 -9.02 2.85
N TYR A 214 -9.17 -9.73 1.78
CA TYR A 214 -10.24 -10.73 1.86
C TYR A 214 -10.14 -11.77 0.74
N ASN A 215 -10.94 -12.82 0.87
CA ASN A 215 -11.14 -13.79 -0.19
C ASN A 215 -12.29 -13.35 -1.10
N GLN A 216 -11.98 -12.99 -2.35
CA GLN A 216 -12.99 -12.58 -3.33
C GLN A 216 -13.72 -13.76 -4.01
N GLY A 217 -13.37 -15.00 -3.67
CA GLY A 217 -13.75 -16.19 -4.42
C GLY A 217 -12.72 -16.54 -5.50
N PRO A 218 -13.09 -17.29 -6.54
CA PRO A 218 -12.16 -17.72 -7.59
C PRO A 218 -11.45 -16.54 -8.25
N MET A 219 -10.12 -16.66 -8.40
CA MET A 219 -9.31 -15.62 -9.01
C MET A 219 -9.68 -15.42 -10.49
N PRO A 220 -9.78 -14.17 -10.96
CA PRO A 220 -9.97 -13.92 -12.39
C PRO A 220 -8.76 -14.45 -13.18
N ILE A 221 -9.04 -15.16 -14.26
CA ILE A 221 -8.00 -15.63 -15.19
C ILE A 221 -7.40 -14.41 -15.87
N LYS A 222 -6.10 -14.19 -15.70
CA LYS A 222 -5.36 -13.16 -16.42
C LYS A 222 -5.46 -13.50 -17.91
N ARG A 223 -6.19 -12.68 -18.69
CA ARG A 223 -6.21 -12.84 -20.15
C ARG A 223 -4.80 -12.57 -20.64
N VAL A 224 -4.15 -13.60 -21.18
CA VAL A 224 -2.97 -13.41 -22.02
C VAL A 224 -3.52 -12.75 -23.28
N ILE A 225 -3.21 -11.47 -23.46
CA ILE A 225 -3.44 -10.81 -24.75
C ILE A 225 -2.30 -11.33 -25.61
N ASP A 226 -2.61 -12.24 -26.52
CA ASP A 226 -1.66 -12.63 -27.56
C ASP A 226 -1.41 -11.40 -28.43
N ASP A 227 -0.14 -11.12 -28.76
CA ASP A 227 0.30 -9.93 -29.51
C ASP A 227 -0.36 -9.75 -30.89
N GLU A 228 -1.19 -10.70 -31.33
CA GLU A 228 -2.00 -10.60 -32.56
C GLU A 228 -3.26 -9.72 -32.39
N ASP A 229 -3.74 -9.49 -31.17
CA ASP A 229 -4.95 -8.68 -30.91
C ASP A 229 -4.63 -7.19 -30.65
N ALA A 230 -3.35 -6.80 -30.63
CA ALA A 230 -2.93 -5.41 -30.39
C ALA A 230 -2.96 -4.52 -31.64
N ALA A 231 -3.40 -5.04 -32.80
CA ALA A 231 -3.24 -4.38 -34.09
C ALA A 231 -4.54 -3.82 -34.73
N SER A 232 -5.67 -3.72 -34.02
CA SER A 232 -6.93 -3.26 -34.66
C SER A 232 -7.56 -1.96 -34.15
N ASP A 233 -7.08 -1.34 -33.06
CA ASP A 233 -7.84 -0.26 -32.41
C ASP A 233 -7.14 1.13 -32.45
N ASP A 234 -6.08 1.29 -33.25
CA ASP A 234 -5.35 2.57 -33.37
C ASP A 234 -5.90 3.54 -34.43
N ASP A 235 -7.04 3.24 -35.09
CA ASP A 235 -7.53 4.04 -36.22
C ASP A 235 -8.77 4.93 -35.93
N ASP A 236 -9.19 5.14 -34.68
CA ASP A 236 -10.29 6.09 -34.38
C ASP A 236 -10.15 6.80 -33.02
N PHE A 237 -9.15 7.69 -32.87
CA PHE A 237 -9.17 8.72 -31.82
C PHE A 237 -8.43 10.00 -32.28
N PHE A 238 -9.16 10.90 -32.95
CA PHE A 238 -8.88 12.34 -33.00
C PHE A 238 -9.92 13.11 -32.18
#